data_AF-A0A7C6FJQ3-F1
#
_entry.id   AF-A0A7C6FJQ3-F1
#
_cell.length_a   1.000
_cell.length_b   1.000
_cell.length_c   1.000
_cell.angle_alpha   90.00
_cell.angle_beta   90.00
_cell.angle_gamma   90.00
#
_symmetry.space_group_name_H-M   'P 1'
#
loop_
_entity.id
_entity.type
_entity.pdbx_description
1 polymer ?
#
loop_
_entity_poly.entity_id
_entity_poly.type
_entity_poly.pdbx_seq_one_letter_code
_entity_poly.pdbx_strand_id
1 'polypeptide(L)'
;MNQIFPATSRWTRLCLLACLAALLVIPLTAGADLEKGRQISYDILKKEAGLNPEDVTPYQSAGNKKEGYAYSYIQKNHPKTNDGCWVVWLNGDLSFKELWQPNPVDAVQRIREFFPRGTDHRVTAREVYEFVQTEREDFEELQVLAQTEREGFRHGARMLLTLFDNEILNPTDQMLPIEQIKAKADEGILALPGWTQEKLDMYPFCVDVCYQSPTYNRPVYLLLYKQRSSDDAQFAGRSYEYYERVYDQVLEKMFGGSINTPLKVVVILDAMTGEVLGEPAMDFPGNNTWQWFWGAK
;
A
#
# COMPACT_ATOMS: atom_id res chain seq x y z
N MET A 1 0.30 -16.54 -22.68
CA MET A 1 0.90 -15.37 -22.02
C MET A 1 0.14 -15.13 -20.74
N ASN A 2 0.71 -15.53 -19.60
CA ASN A 2 0.06 -15.45 -18.30
C ASN A 2 0.16 -14.02 -17.79
N GLN A 3 -0.95 -13.29 -17.78
CA GLN A 3 -1.05 -12.00 -17.10
C GLN A 3 -1.04 -12.24 -15.59
N ILE A 4 -0.06 -11.66 -14.92
CA ILE A 4 0.07 -11.62 -13.47
C ILE A 4 -0.93 -10.58 -12.97
N PHE A 5 -2.00 -11.03 -12.30
CA PHE A 5 -2.91 -10.13 -11.60
C PHE A 5 -2.24 -9.68 -10.28
N PRO A 6 -2.09 -8.37 -10.02
CA PRO A 6 -1.68 -7.91 -8.69
C PRO A 6 -2.79 -8.21 -7.69
N ALA A 7 -2.42 -8.57 -6.45
CA ALA A 7 -3.32 -8.96 -5.37
C ALA A 7 -4.50 -7.97 -5.23
N THR A 8 -5.66 -8.40 -5.69
CA THR A 8 -6.79 -7.52 -5.89
C THR A 8 -7.53 -7.24 -4.57
N SER A 9 -7.98 -5.99 -4.39
CA SER A 9 -8.68 -5.54 -3.18
C SER A 9 -10.04 -6.25 -3.05
N ARG A 10 -10.65 -6.20 -1.85
CA ARG A 10 -11.96 -6.82 -1.57
C ARG A 10 -13.06 -6.31 -2.53
N TRP A 11 -12.87 -5.10 -3.07
CA TRP A 11 -13.71 -4.49 -4.10
C TRP A 11 -13.51 -5.10 -5.47
N THR A 12 -12.28 -5.44 -5.85
CA THR A 12 -12.05 -6.20 -7.08
C THR A 12 -12.67 -7.58 -7.01
N ARG A 13 -12.79 -8.20 -5.82
CA ARG A 13 -13.54 -9.46 -5.64
C ARG A 13 -15.05 -9.28 -5.80
N LEU A 14 -15.61 -8.15 -5.37
CA LEU A 14 -17.02 -7.79 -5.59
C LEU A 14 -17.31 -7.47 -7.06
N CYS A 15 -16.41 -6.74 -7.73
CA CYS A 15 -16.46 -6.53 -9.17
C CYS A 15 -16.30 -7.86 -9.94
N LEU A 16 -15.37 -8.74 -9.52
CA LEU A 16 -15.20 -10.07 -10.08
C LEU A 16 -16.45 -10.94 -9.90
N LEU A 17 -17.16 -10.87 -8.77
CA LEU A 17 -18.41 -11.59 -8.53
C LEU A 17 -19.55 -11.07 -9.42
N ALA A 18 -19.65 -9.77 -9.61
CA ALA A 18 -20.59 -9.17 -10.57
C ALA A 18 -20.25 -9.56 -12.02
N CYS A 19 -18.97 -9.64 -12.37
CA CYS A 19 -18.51 -10.08 -13.69
C CYS A 19 -18.63 -11.61 -13.91
N LEU A 20 -18.49 -12.43 -12.87
CA LEU A 20 -18.65 -13.89 -12.94
C LEU A 20 -20.11 -14.29 -13.21
N ALA A 21 -21.08 -13.52 -12.70
CA ALA A 21 -22.48 -13.71 -13.04
C ALA A 21 -22.77 -13.47 -14.54
N ALA A 22 -21.97 -12.64 -15.21
CA ALA A 22 -22.11 -12.31 -16.64
C ALA A 22 -21.35 -13.26 -17.58
N LEU A 23 -20.49 -14.14 -17.06
CA LEU A 23 -19.56 -14.97 -17.85
C LEU A 23 -20.16 -16.26 -18.44
N LEU A 24 -21.45 -16.58 -18.21
CA LEU A 24 -21.96 -17.92 -18.49
C LEU A 24 -22.38 -18.24 -19.93
N VAL A 25 -22.34 -17.33 -20.91
CA VAL A 25 -22.56 -17.69 -22.34
C VAL A 25 -21.85 -16.72 -23.31
N ILE A 26 -20.79 -17.18 -24.01
CA ILE A 26 -20.12 -16.41 -25.08
C ILE A 26 -20.31 -17.10 -26.44
N PRO A 27 -21.01 -16.48 -27.42
CA PRO A 27 -20.83 -16.75 -28.83
C PRO A 27 -19.81 -15.79 -29.47
N LEU A 28 -19.08 -16.28 -30.47
CA LEU A 28 -17.98 -15.64 -31.22
C LEU A 28 -18.29 -14.31 -31.94
N THR A 29 -19.53 -13.81 -31.89
CA THR A 29 -19.93 -12.50 -32.47
C THR A 29 -19.59 -11.31 -31.58
N ALA A 30 -19.12 -11.54 -30.35
CA ALA A 30 -18.82 -10.48 -29.37
C ALA A 30 -17.60 -9.60 -29.71
N GLY A 31 -16.64 -10.08 -30.52
CA GLY A 31 -15.34 -9.42 -30.71
C GLY A 31 -15.39 -8.08 -31.47
N ALA A 32 -16.15 -7.99 -32.55
CA ALA A 32 -16.23 -6.77 -33.37
C ALA A 32 -17.06 -5.66 -32.69
N ASP A 33 -18.14 -6.04 -32.00
CA ASP A 33 -18.98 -5.10 -31.26
C ASP A 33 -18.27 -4.56 -30.00
N LEU A 34 -17.38 -5.35 -29.39
CA LEU A 34 -16.52 -4.91 -28.27
C LEU A 34 -15.51 -3.83 -28.69
N GLU A 35 -14.88 -3.96 -29.85
CA GLU A 35 -13.90 -2.97 -30.31
C GLU A 35 -14.58 -1.67 -30.75
N LYS A 36 -15.73 -1.77 -31.44
CA LYS A 36 -16.54 -0.61 -31.79
C LYS A 36 -17.07 0.10 -30.55
N GLY A 37 -17.57 -0.66 -29.57
CA GLY A 37 -18.03 -0.10 -28.30
C GLY A 37 -16.91 0.57 -27.51
N ARG A 38 -15.67 0.02 -27.54
CA ARG A 38 -14.49 0.63 -26.91
C ARG A 38 -14.15 2.01 -27.49
N GLN A 39 -14.28 2.18 -28.81
CA GLN A 39 -14.07 3.49 -29.42
C GLN A 39 -15.15 4.49 -29.00
N ILE A 40 -16.42 4.05 -28.99
CA ILE A 40 -17.55 4.88 -28.53
C ILE A 40 -17.37 5.29 -27.08
N SER A 41 -16.89 4.40 -26.21
CA SER A 41 -16.65 4.73 -24.81
C SER A 41 -15.51 5.73 -24.62
N TYR A 42 -14.46 5.73 -25.45
CA TYR A 42 -13.47 6.81 -25.44
C TYR A 42 -14.06 8.16 -25.84
N ASP A 43 -14.90 8.18 -26.89
CA ASP A 43 -15.54 9.42 -27.33
C ASP A 43 -16.45 10.00 -26.22
N ILE A 44 -17.15 9.12 -25.48
CA ILE A 44 -17.96 9.50 -24.32
C ILE A 44 -17.09 10.03 -23.18
N LEU A 45 -16.00 9.35 -22.81
CA LEU A 45 -15.09 9.83 -21.77
C LEU A 45 -14.51 11.21 -22.12
N LYS A 46 -14.15 11.42 -23.39
CA LYS A 46 -13.67 12.71 -23.86
C LYS A 46 -14.73 13.79 -23.78
N LYS A 47 -15.96 13.46 -24.16
CA LYS A 47 -17.08 14.42 -24.18
C LYS A 47 -17.58 14.78 -22.78
N GLU A 48 -17.77 13.79 -21.93
CA GLU A 48 -18.44 13.94 -20.63
C GLU A 48 -17.45 14.20 -19.47
N ALA A 49 -16.21 13.69 -19.55
CA ALA A 49 -15.21 13.82 -18.51
C ALA A 49 -13.94 14.58 -18.95
N GLY A 50 -13.82 14.95 -20.23
CA GLY A 50 -12.64 15.63 -20.77
C GLY A 50 -11.39 14.74 -20.86
N LEU A 51 -11.54 13.41 -20.70
CA LEU A 51 -10.43 12.45 -20.67
C LEU A 51 -10.14 11.90 -22.07
N ASN A 52 -8.90 12.03 -22.53
CA ASN A 52 -8.47 11.40 -23.77
C ASN A 52 -8.05 9.93 -23.51
N PRO A 53 -7.99 9.08 -24.55
CA PRO A 53 -7.56 7.68 -24.41
C PRO A 53 -6.20 7.51 -23.72
N GLU A 54 -5.28 8.43 -23.92
CA GLU A 54 -3.96 8.46 -23.30
C GLU A 54 -3.98 8.72 -21.78
N ASP A 55 -5.04 9.35 -21.26
CA ASP A 55 -5.20 9.69 -19.85
C ASP A 55 -5.68 8.51 -19.01
N VAL A 56 -6.13 7.43 -19.66
CA VAL A 56 -6.72 6.26 -19.02
C VAL A 56 -6.01 4.96 -19.41
N THR A 57 -6.12 3.96 -18.55
CA THR A 57 -5.69 2.59 -18.83
C THR A 57 -6.92 1.70 -18.89
N PRO A 58 -7.19 1.01 -20.01
CA PRO A 58 -8.29 0.06 -20.08
C PRO A 58 -8.08 -1.05 -19.07
N TYR A 59 -9.08 -1.29 -18.23
CA TYR A 59 -9.01 -2.30 -17.18
C TYR A 59 -9.77 -3.56 -17.58
N GLN A 60 -11.08 -3.44 -17.80
CA GLN A 60 -11.95 -4.55 -18.17
C GLN A 60 -13.05 -4.07 -19.11
N SER A 61 -13.56 -5.00 -19.91
CA SER A 61 -14.74 -4.79 -20.74
C SER A 61 -15.58 -6.06 -20.71
N ALA A 62 -16.88 -5.93 -20.46
CA ALA A 62 -17.80 -7.05 -20.39
C ALA A 62 -19.16 -6.65 -20.97
N GLY A 63 -19.89 -7.61 -21.54
CA GLY A 63 -21.26 -7.37 -22.00
C GLY A 63 -21.65 -8.12 -23.26
N ASN A 64 -22.91 -7.94 -23.65
CA ASN A 64 -23.52 -8.56 -24.81
C ASN A 64 -24.69 -7.70 -25.33
N LYS A 65 -25.23 -8.05 -26.51
CA LYS A 65 -26.34 -7.30 -27.14
C LYS A 65 -27.64 -7.27 -26.33
N LYS A 66 -27.84 -8.17 -25.38
CA LYS A 66 -29.08 -8.24 -24.60
C LYS A 66 -29.02 -7.37 -23.36
N GLU A 67 -27.86 -7.31 -22.71
CA GLU A 67 -27.67 -6.65 -21.41
C GLU A 67 -26.92 -5.31 -21.52
N GLY A 68 -26.29 -5.05 -22.66
CA GLY A 68 -25.41 -3.91 -22.86
C GLY A 68 -23.95 -4.24 -22.61
N TYR A 69 -23.11 -3.24 -22.75
CA TYR A 69 -21.65 -3.33 -22.65
C TYR A 69 -21.12 -2.34 -21.62
N ALA A 70 -20.26 -2.80 -20.73
CA ALA A 70 -19.53 -1.99 -19.76
C ALA A 70 -18.05 -1.95 -20.15
N TYR A 71 -17.48 -0.75 -20.15
CA TYR A 71 -16.05 -0.50 -20.37
C TYR A 71 -15.48 0.25 -19.19
N SER A 72 -14.55 -0.36 -18.47
CA SER A 72 -13.94 0.19 -17.26
C SER A 72 -12.51 0.66 -17.52
N TYR A 73 -12.18 1.82 -16.98
CA TYR A 73 -10.93 2.54 -17.21
C TYR A 73 -10.38 3.08 -15.90
N ILE A 74 -9.06 3.00 -15.72
CA ILE A 74 -8.36 3.66 -14.61
C ILE A 74 -7.66 4.91 -15.14
N GLN A 75 -8.04 6.08 -14.66
CA GLN A 75 -7.36 7.33 -14.98
C GLN A 75 -5.94 7.32 -14.39
N LYS A 76 -4.91 7.63 -15.18
CA LYS A 76 -3.50 7.45 -14.77
C LYS A 76 -3.04 8.39 -13.65
N ASN A 77 -3.60 9.60 -13.59
CA ASN A 77 -3.24 10.65 -12.62
C ASN A 77 -4.48 11.11 -11.82
N HIS A 78 -5.35 10.19 -11.43
CA HIS A 78 -6.52 10.54 -10.64
C HIS A 78 -6.13 11.04 -9.24
N PRO A 79 -6.93 11.92 -8.61
CA PRO A 79 -6.74 12.29 -7.22
C PRO A 79 -6.77 11.04 -6.32
N LYS A 80 -5.86 10.96 -5.35
CA LYS A 80 -5.81 9.86 -4.36
C LYS A 80 -7.08 9.74 -3.50
N THR A 81 -7.93 10.78 -3.54
CA THR A 81 -9.22 10.82 -2.85
C THR A 81 -10.33 10.01 -3.53
N ASN A 82 -10.09 9.47 -4.72
CA ASN A 82 -11.01 8.57 -5.41
C ASN A 82 -10.29 7.37 -6.04
N ASP A 83 -11.04 6.39 -6.54
CA ASP A 83 -10.50 5.14 -7.11
C ASP A 83 -10.04 5.27 -8.57
N GLY A 84 -10.18 6.46 -9.17
CA GLY A 84 -9.85 6.74 -10.57
C GLY A 84 -10.65 5.92 -11.59
N CYS A 85 -11.66 5.17 -11.14
CA CYS A 85 -12.36 4.18 -11.95
C CYS A 85 -13.54 4.82 -12.67
N TRP A 86 -13.45 4.88 -13.99
CA TRP A 86 -14.54 5.30 -14.86
C TRP A 86 -15.18 4.07 -15.50
N VAL A 87 -16.51 4.01 -15.50
CA VAL A 87 -17.24 2.95 -16.22
C VAL A 87 -18.22 3.57 -17.20
N VAL A 88 -17.99 3.33 -18.49
CA VAL A 88 -18.94 3.68 -19.55
C VAL A 88 -19.86 2.49 -19.80
N TRP A 89 -21.15 2.70 -19.62
CA TRP A 89 -22.17 1.72 -19.96
C TRP A 89 -22.86 2.12 -21.25
N LEU A 90 -22.92 1.15 -22.17
CA LEU A 90 -23.64 1.23 -23.43
C LEU A 90 -24.78 0.21 -23.41
N ASN A 91 -25.88 0.52 -24.08
CA ASN A 91 -26.93 -0.44 -24.38
C ASN A 91 -26.43 -1.49 -25.40
N GLY A 92 -27.21 -2.54 -25.63
CA GLY A 92 -26.86 -3.60 -26.57
C GLY A 92 -26.72 -3.16 -28.04
N ASP A 93 -27.29 -2.01 -28.39
CA ASP A 93 -27.14 -1.33 -29.68
C ASP A 93 -25.98 -0.32 -29.72
N LEU A 94 -25.16 -0.29 -28.66
CA LEU A 94 -24.05 0.62 -28.41
C LEU A 94 -24.44 2.09 -28.19
N SER A 95 -25.73 2.41 -28.00
CA SER A 95 -26.15 3.73 -27.56
C SER A 95 -25.71 3.99 -26.12
N PHE A 96 -25.37 5.24 -25.79
CA PHE A 96 -24.95 5.61 -24.44
C PHE A 96 -26.09 5.39 -23.43
N LYS A 97 -25.76 4.71 -22.33
CA LYS A 97 -26.71 4.46 -21.23
C LYS A 97 -26.36 5.32 -20.01
N GLU A 98 -25.15 5.19 -19.50
CA GLU A 98 -24.71 5.87 -18.28
C GLU A 98 -23.17 5.92 -18.21
N LEU A 99 -22.67 6.91 -17.47
CA LEU A 99 -21.26 7.06 -17.13
C LEU A 99 -21.13 7.06 -15.61
N TRP A 100 -20.41 6.09 -15.07
CA TRP A 100 -20.06 6.09 -13.65
C TRP A 100 -18.74 6.80 -13.46
N GLN A 101 -18.73 7.71 -12.50
CA GLN A 101 -17.57 8.50 -12.10
C GLN A 101 -16.76 7.75 -11.02
N PRO A 102 -15.49 8.12 -10.82
CA PRO A 102 -14.67 7.56 -9.75
C PRO A 102 -15.34 7.71 -8.39
N ASN A 103 -15.33 6.65 -7.61
CA ASN A 103 -15.90 6.69 -6.27
C ASN A 103 -14.91 7.34 -5.31
N PRO A 104 -15.38 8.18 -4.37
CA PRO A 104 -14.57 8.61 -3.25
C PRO A 104 -14.02 7.38 -2.51
N VAL A 105 -12.73 7.42 -2.22
CA VAL A 105 -12.06 6.41 -1.38
C VAL A 105 -12.03 6.98 0.02
N ASP A 106 -12.58 6.26 1.00
CA ASP A 106 -12.56 6.68 2.39
C ASP A 106 -11.12 6.85 2.90
N ALA A 107 -10.94 7.74 3.88
CA ALA A 107 -9.61 8.09 4.38
C ALA A 107 -8.85 6.87 4.92
N VAL A 108 -9.54 5.92 5.56
CA VAL A 108 -8.93 4.67 6.07
C VAL A 108 -8.32 3.87 4.93
N GLN A 109 -9.04 3.73 3.83
CA GLN A 109 -8.59 3.03 2.65
C GLN A 109 -7.40 3.76 2.00
N ARG A 110 -7.38 5.09 1.98
CA ARG A 110 -6.22 5.87 1.48
C ARG A 110 -4.96 5.63 2.29
N ILE A 111 -5.04 5.62 3.63
CA ILE A 111 -3.88 5.27 4.48
C ILE A 111 -3.45 3.82 4.25
N ARG A 112 -4.40 2.89 4.13
CA ARG A 112 -4.11 1.49 3.84
C ARG A 112 -3.42 1.33 2.48
N GLU A 113 -3.79 2.09 1.48
CA GLU A 113 -3.19 2.02 0.14
C GLU A 113 -1.84 2.72 0.07
N PHE A 114 -1.66 3.80 0.84
CA PHE A 114 -0.38 4.49 0.98
C PHE A 114 0.74 3.56 1.46
N PHE A 115 0.45 2.65 2.40
CA PHE A 115 1.41 1.64 2.82
C PHE A 115 1.32 0.37 1.98
N PRO A 116 2.35 0.00 1.19
CA PRO A 116 2.32 -1.22 0.40
C PRO A 116 2.19 -2.46 1.30
N ARG A 117 1.49 -3.48 0.80
CA ARG A 117 1.42 -4.79 1.49
C ARG A 117 2.81 -5.43 1.53
N GLY A 118 3.43 -5.51 0.37
CA GLY A 118 4.81 -5.99 0.20
C GLY A 118 5.88 -5.00 0.66
N THR A 119 7.13 -5.41 0.50
CA THR A 119 8.33 -4.63 0.86
C THR A 119 9.02 -3.98 -0.34
N ASP A 120 8.56 -4.23 -1.56
CA ASP A 120 9.27 -3.80 -2.77
C ASP A 120 9.25 -2.28 -2.99
N HIS A 121 8.23 -1.61 -2.46
CA HIS A 121 8.16 -0.16 -2.47
C HIS A 121 8.51 0.38 -1.08
N ARG A 122 9.58 1.16 -1.01
CA ARG A 122 9.95 1.92 0.17
C ARG A 122 9.10 3.19 0.22
N VAL A 123 8.41 3.39 1.34
CA VAL A 123 7.71 4.64 1.66
C VAL A 123 8.71 5.59 2.34
N THR A 124 8.97 6.73 1.70
CA THR A 124 9.97 7.71 2.16
C THR A 124 9.39 8.76 3.10
N ALA A 125 10.25 9.40 3.90
CA ALA A 125 9.85 10.47 4.82
C ALA A 125 9.17 11.63 4.09
N ARG A 126 9.62 11.94 2.87
CA ARG A 126 8.98 12.94 2.02
C ARG A 126 7.56 12.51 1.60
N GLU A 127 7.38 11.27 1.14
CA GLU A 127 6.05 10.76 0.80
C GLU A 127 5.12 10.76 2.02
N VAL A 128 5.64 10.43 3.21
CA VAL A 128 4.90 10.48 4.47
C VAL A 128 4.50 11.91 4.80
N TYR A 129 5.42 12.87 4.69
CA TYR A 129 5.14 14.29 4.90
C TYR A 129 4.04 14.78 3.95
N GLU A 130 4.17 14.53 2.64
CA GLU A 130 3.18 14.93 1.64
C GLU A 130 1.80 14.30 1.90
N PHE A 131 1.79 13.02 2.27
CA PHE A 131 0.56 12.31 2.65
C PHE A 131 -0.09 12.95 3.88
N VAL A 132 0.68 13.21 4.93
CA VAL A 132 0.19 13.85 6.17
C VAL A 132 -0.37 15.25 5.92
N GLN A 133 0.29 16.06 5.07
CA GLN A 133 -0.23 17.39 4.73
C GLN A 133 -1.56 17.32 3.96
N THR A 134 -1.73 16.30 3.12
CA THR A 134 -2.94 16.12 2.31
C THR A 134 -4.13 15.61 3.14
N GLU A 135 -3.85 14.71 4.08
CA GLU A 135 -4.88 13.97 4.84
C GLU A 135 -5.19 14.62 6.20
N ARG A 136 -4.60 15.79 6.49
CA ARG A 136 -4.65 16.42 7.81
C ARG A 136 -6.06 16.77 8.28
N GLU A 137 -6.92 17.20 7.36
CA GLU A 137 -8.30 17.60 7.67
C GLU A 137 -9.18 16.40 8.06
N ASP A 138 -8.88 15.22 7.52
CA ASP A 138 -9.64 13.98 7.77
C ASP A 138 -9.11 13.20 9.00
N PHE A 139 -8.12 13.76 9.69
CA PHE A 139 -7.34 13.03 10.70
C PHE A 139 -8.13 12.68 11.97
N GLU A 140 -9.03 13.54 12.42
CA GLU A 140 -9.86 13.27 13.59
C GLU A 140 -10.77 12.05 13.36
N GLU A 141 -11.34 11.92 12.17
CA GLU A 141 -12.15 10.76 11.78
C GLU A 141 -11.30 9.49 11.69
N LEU A 142 -10.09 9.60 11.14
CA LEU A 142 -9.12 8.51 11.00
C LEU A 142 -8.65 7.94 12.35
N GLN A 143 -8.42 8.79 13.35
CA GLN A 143 -8.04 8.34 14.69
C GLN A 143 -9.16 7.49 15.33
N VAL A 144 -10.41 7.95 15.23
CA VAL A 144 -11.58 7.22 15.76
C VAL A 144 -11.74 5.87 15.05
N LEU A 145 -11.58 5.84 13.73
CA LEU A 145 -11.67 4.61 12.94
C LEU A 145 -10.55 3.61 13.24
N ALA A 146 -9.31 4.06 13.44
CA ALA A 146 -8.20 3.18 13.76
C ALA A 146 -8.28 2.58 15.17
N GLN A 147 -8.89 3.29 16.12
CA GLN A 147 -9.17 2.77 17.46
C GLN A 147 -10.30 1.71 17.45
N THR A 148 -11.22 1.80 16.49
CA THR A 148 -12.39 0.91 16.39
C THR A 148 -12.14 -0.32 15.51
N GLU A 149 -11.23 -0.24 14.52
CA GLU A 149 -10.81 -1.38 13.72
C GLU A 149 -9.75 -2.25 14.41
N ARG A 150 -10.23 -3.32 15.08
CA ARG A 150 -9.37 -4.22 15.87
C ARG A 150 -8.52 -5.17 15.02
N GLU A 151 -9.02 -5.68 13.89
CA GLU A 151 -8.33 -6.68 13.07
C GLU A 151 -8.30 -6.26 11.59
N GLY A 152 -7.08 -6.11 11.03
CA GLY A 152 -6.87 -5.88 9.60
C GLY A 152 -6.35 -4.50 9.20
N PHE A 153 -6.26 -3.53 10.13
CA PHE A 153 -5.62 -2.24 9.81
C PHE A 153 -4.11 -2.44 9.61
N ARG A 154 -3.57 -1.96 8.49
CA ARG A 154 -2.16 -2.17 8.14
C ARG A 154 -1.27 -1.53 9.21
N HIS A 155 -0.22 -2.23 9.61
CA HIS A 155 0.67 -1.77 10.68
C HIS A 155 1.34 -0.42 10.38
N GLY A 156 1.73 -0.15 9.12
CA GLY A 156 2.26 1.16 8.72
C GLY A 156 1.25 2.29 8.90
N ALA A 157 -0.04 2.01 8.68
CA ALA A 157 -1.11 2.95 8.90
C ALA A 157 -1.28 3.28 10.40
N ARG A 158 -1.24 2.27 11.27
CA ARG A 158 -1.24 2.46 12.74
C ARG A 158 -0.04 3.31 13.18
N MET A 159 1.14 2.99 12.68
CA MET A 159 2.36 3.76 12.97
C MET A 159 2.21 5.22 12.58
N LEU A 160 1.72 5.53 11.37
CA LEU A 160 1.49 6.94 11.02
C LEU A 160 0.51 7.59 11.96
N LEU A 161 -0.65 7.00 12.23
CA LEU A 161 -1.65 7.62 13.10
C LEU A 161 -1.09 7.94 14.48
N THR A 162 -0.20 7.10 15.01
CA THR A 162 0.55 7.39 16.23
C THR A 162 1.55 8.54 16.06
N LEU A 163 2.20 8.65 14.90
CA LEU A 163 3.16 9.71 14.62
C LEU A 163 2.52 11.04 14.22
N PHE A 164 1.28 11.06 13.72
CA PHE A 164 0.56 12.28 13.31
C PHE A 164 0.28 13.25 14.47
N ASP A 165 0.27 12.76 15.72
CA ASP A 165 0.24 13.64 16.91
C ASP A 165 1.53 14.46 17.05
N ASN A 166 2.59 14.05 16.36
CA ASN A 166 3.84 14.79 16.25
C ASN A 166 3.88 15.61 14.95
N GLU A 167 4.72 16.63 14.94
CA GLU A 167 5.00 17.38 13.73
C GLU A 167 5.86 16.52 12.79
N ILE A 168 5.24 15.96 11.75
CA ILE A 168 5.95 15.30 10.65
C ILE A 168 6.72 16.33 9.85
N LEU A 169 8.00 16.07 9.62
CA LEU A 169 8.92 17.00 8.98
C LEU A 169 9.26 16.52 7.57
N ASN A 170 9.41 17.47 6.65
CA ASN A 170 10.12 17.22 5.40
C ASN A 170 11.62 17.28 5.67
N PRO A 171 12.41 16.24 5.36
CA PRO A 171 13.86 16.28 5.50
C PRO A 171 14.50 17.51 4.82
N THR A 172 15.51 18.09 5.47
CA THR A 172 16.25 19.25 4.97
C THR A 172 17.71 18.92 4.75
N ASP A 173 18.44 19.76 4.01
CA ASP A 173 19.88 19.59 3.73
C ASP A 173 20.77 19.65 4.98
N GLN A 174 20.23 20.11 6.12
CA GLN A 174 20.95 20.12 7.40
C GLN A 174 20.92 18.76 8.11
N MET A 175 19.97 17.90 7.74
CA MET A 175 19.82 16.56 8.29
C MET A 175 20.69 15.57 7.51
N LEU A 176 21.06 14.46 8.14
CA LEU A 176 21.83 13.43 7.44
C LEU A 176 20.98 12.79 6.32
N PRO A 177 21.62 12.48 5.16
CA PRO A 177 20.99 11.71 4.10
C PRO A 177 20.51 10.34 4.60
N ILE A 178 19.40 9.87 4.03
CA ILE A 178 18.76 8.61 4.46
C ILE A 178 19.70 7.41 4.35
N GLU A 179 20.64 7.40 3.41
CA GLU A 179 21.62 6.34 3.25
C GLU A 179 22.58 6.27 4.45
N GLN A 180 22.95 7.41 5.02
CA GLN A 180 23.81 7.46 6.22
C GLN A 180 23.02 7.08 7.47
N ILE A 181 21.78 7.55 7.59
CA ILE A 181 20.87 7.17 8.68
C ILE A 181 20.61 5.65 8.65
N LYS A 182 20.38 5.08 7.47
CA LYS A 182 20.20 3.64 7.30
C LYS A 182 21.44 2.86 7.72
N ALA A 183 22.64 3.30 7.33
CA ALA A 183 23.88 2.63 7.75
C ALA A 183 24.03 2.62 9.29
N LYS A 184 23.69 3.73 9.95
CA LYS A 184 23.66 3.81 11.43
C LYS A 184 22.59 2.92 12.05
N ALA A 185 21.43 2.82 11.42
CA ALA A 185 20.37 1.92 11.86
C ALA A 185 20.78 0.44 11.73
N ASP A 186 21.41 0.07 10.61
CA ASP A 186 21.94 -1.28 10.39
C ASP A 186 23.00 -1.61 11.46
N GLU A 187 23.93 -0.70 11.76
CA GLU A 187 24.91 -0.84 12.85
C GLU A 187 24.21 -1.07 14.21
N GLY A 188 23.17 -0.30 14.51
CA GLY A 188 22.39 -0.43 15.75
C GLY A 188 21.68 -1.77 15.87
N ILE A 189 21.10 -2.28 14.79
CA ILE A 189 20.45 -3.59 14.77
C ILE A 189 21.48 -4.71 14.93
N LEU A 190 22.63 -4.63 14.26
CA LEU A 190 23.68 -5.64 14.34
C LEU A 190 24.36 -5.70 15.72
N ALA A 191 24.27 -4.64 16.50
CA ALA A 191 24.74 -4.62 17.88
C ALA A 191 23.82 -5.41 18.84
N LEU A 192 22.59 -5.74 18.43
CA LEU A 192 21.67 -6.51 19.27
C LEU A 192 22.10 -7.98 19.43
N PRO A 193 21.84 -8.61 20.59
CA PRO A 193 22.17 -10.01 20.81
C PRO A 193 21.53 -10.94 19.77
N GLY A 194 22.34 -11.81 19.17
CA GLY A 194 21.87 -12.83 18.23
C GLY A 194 21.53 -12.32 16.84
N TRP A 195 21.70 -11.03 16.55
CA TRP A 195 21.58 -10.47 15.20
C TRP A 195 22.86 -10.68 14.39
N THR A 196 22.68 -10.90 13.10
CA THR A 196 23.76 -11.08 12.12
C THR A 196 23.37 -10.35 10.84
N GLN A 197 24.35 -10.11 9.96
CA GLN A 197 24.07 -9.51 8.65
C GLN A 197 23.07 -10.35 7.86
N GLU A 198 23.23 -11.67 7.84
CA GLU A 198 22.32 -12.59 7.16
C GLU A 198 20.87 -12.46 7.67
N LYS A 199 20.68 -12.29 8.99
CA LYS A 199 19.36 -12.03 9.56
C LYS A 199 18.81 -10.68 9.13
N LEU A 200 19.63 -9.63 9.18
CA LEU A 200 19.22 -8.28 8.78
C LEU A 200 18.84 -8.21 7.30
N ASP A 201 19.56 -8.92 6.42
CA ASP A 201 19.29 -8.97 4.98
C ASP A 201 17.90 -9.56 4.65
N MET A 202 17.33 -10.35 5.57
CA MET A 202 15.98 -10.88 5.46
C MET A 202 14.88 -9.85 5.77
N TYR A 203 15.23 -8.69 6.36
CA TYR A 203 14.32 -7.59 6.69
C TYR A 203 14.63 -6.38 5.81
N PRO A 204 14.03 -6.25 4.63
CA PRO A 204 14.16 -5.03 3.85
C PRO A 204 13.66 -3.81 4.63
N PHE A 205 14.46 -2.74 4.54
CA PHE A 205 14.09 -1.40 4.96
C PHE A 205 12.95 -0.88 4.06
N CYS A 206 11.79 -0.59 4.64
CA CYS A 206 10.58 -0.30 3.86
C CYS A 206 9.89 1.03 4.19
N VAL A 207 10.14 1.65 5.34
CA VAL A 207 9.58 2.97 5.67
C VAL A 207 10.58 3.81 6.43
N ASP A 208 10.76 5.06 6.02
CA ASP A 208 11.35 6.13 6.84
C ASP A 208 10.35 7.24 7.12
N VAL A 209 10.36 7.76 8.34
CA VAL A 209 9.56 8.92 8.76
C VAL A 209 10.48 9.90 9.47
N CYS A 210 10.41 11.19 9.12
CA CYS A 210 11.08 12.25 9.85
C CYS A 210 10.03 13.05 10.63
N TYR A 211 10.27 13.28 11.93
CA TYR A 211 9.32 14.04 12.77
C TYR A 211 10.05 14.72 13.93
N GLN A 212 9.42 15.77 14.47
CA GLN A 212 9.86 16.40 15.71
C GLN A 212 9.44 15.53 16.89
N SER A 213 10.40 14.88 17.54
CA SER A 213 10.11 14.03 18.70
C SER A 213 9.88 14.86 19.96
N PRO A 214 8.71 14.76 20.63
CA PRO A 214 8.51 15.40 21.93
C PRO A 214 9.36 14.76 23.02
N THR A 215 9.60 13.44 22.93
CA THR A 215 10.41 12.67 23.89
C THR A 215 11.87 13.12 23.91
N TYR A 216 12.47 13.31 22.73
CA TYR A 216 13.88 13.70 22.60
C TYR A 216 14.09 15.20 22.37
N ASN A 217 12.99 15.94 22.23
CA ASN A 217 12.92 17.37 21.93
C ASN A 217 13.81 17.78 20.74
N ARG A 218 13.79 16.98 19.66
CA ARG A 218 14.58 17.20 18.45
C ARG A 218 14.02 16.44 17.24
N PRO A 219 14.44 16.80 16.02
CA PRO A 219 14.12 16.03 14.82
C PRO A 219 14.75 14.63 14.86
N VAL A 220 13.95 13.62 14.56
CA VAL A 220 14.40 12.22 14.51
C VAL A 220 13.91 11.54 13.25
N TYR A 221 14.65 10.54 12.82
CA TYR A 221 14.17 9.55 11.86
C TYR A 221 13.67 8.31 12.59
N LEU A 222 12.55 7.76 12.14
CA LEU A 222 12.09 6.41 12.46
C LEU A 222 12.23 5.55 11.20
N LEU A 223 13.01 4.48 11.29
CA LEU A 223 13.23 3.52 10.21
C LEU A 223 12.55 2.20 10.56
N LEU A 224 11.72 1.69 9.65
CA LEU A 224 11.04 0.40 9.78
C LEU A 224 11.61 -0.61 8.78
N TYR A 225 12.05 -1.73 9.35
CA TYR A 225 12.46 -2.94 8.66
C TYR A 225 11.37 -4.00 8.93
N LYS A 226 10.92 -4.72 7.91
CA LYS A 226 9.87 -5.74 8.08
C LYS A 226 10.19 -7.00 7.30
N GLN A 227 9.62 -8.12 7.75
CA GLN A 227 9.64 -9.34 6.95
C GLN A 227 9.02 -9.12 5.58
N ARG A 228 9.51 -9.87 4.60
CA ARG A 228 8.93 -9.93 3.26
C ARG A 228 7.54 -10.54 3.30
N SER A 229 6.70 -10.14 2.37
CA SER A 229 5.36 -10.71 2.21
C SER A 229 5.36 -11.69 1.04
N SER A 230 4.44 -12.66 1.05
CA SER A 230 4.13 -13.46 -0.14
C SER A 230 3.67 -12.61 -1.34
N ASP A 231 3.23 -11.37 -1.08
CA ASP A 231 2.84 -10.40 -2.11
C ASP A 231 4.05 -9.66 -2.74
N ASP A 232 5.28 -9.87 -2.24
CA ASP A 232 6.47 -9.23 -2.81
C ASP A 232 6.73 -9.69 -4.26
N ALA A 233 7.26 -8.79 -5.09
CA ALA A 233 7.51 -8.98 -6.52
C ALA A 233 8.36 -10.22 -6.82
N GLN A 234 9.30 -10.55 -5.93
CA GLN A 234 10.14 -11.75 -6.08
C GLN A 234 9.34 -13.07 -5.95
N PHE A 235 8.15 -13.04 -5.34
CA PHE A 235 7.25 -14.19 -5.20
C PHE A 235 6.05 -14.11 -6.14
N ALA A 236 5.94 -13.07 -6.96
CA ALA A 236 4.82 -12.89 -7.89
C ALA A 236 4.66 -14.11 -8.82
N GLY A 237 3.43 -14.65 -8.89
CA GLY A 237 3.10 -15.83 -9.69
C GLY A 237 3.59 -17.16 -9.11
N ARG A 238 4.11 -17.18 -7.88
CA ARG A 238 4.43 -18.41 -7.12
C ARG A 238 3.31 -18.75 -6.14
N SER A 239 3.28 -20.00 -5.70
CA SER A 239 2.32 -20.44 -4.68
C SER A 239 2.75 -19.99 -3.29
N TYR A 240 1.81 -19.97 -2.34
CA TYR A 240 2.12 -19.60 -0.95
C TYR A 240 3.10 -20.59 -0.31
N GLU A 241 3.00 -21.89 -0.62
CA GLU A 241 3.90 -22.93 -0.13
C GLU A 241 5.34 -22.73 -0.63
N TYR A 242 5.51 -22.11 -1.81
CA TYR A 242 6.83 -21.72 -2.29
C TYR A 242 7.42 -20.63 -1.39
N TYR A 243 6.66 -19.57 -1.10
CA TYR A 243 7.05 -18.49 -0.18
C TYR A 243 7.43 -19.05 1.20
N GLU A 244 6.59 -19.91 1.78
CA GLU A 244 6.83 -20.50 3.09
C GLU A 244 8.17 -21.25 3.13
N ARG A 245 8.39 -22.11 2.13
CA ARG A 245 9.59 -22.96 2.09
C ARG A 245 10.88 -22.18 1.87
N VAL A 246 10.86 -21.13 1.03
CA VAL A 246 12.10 -20.45 0.60
C VAL A 246 12.43 -19.21 1.43
N TYR A 247 11.46 -18.66 2.14
CA TYR A 247 11.64 -17.45 2.94
C TYR A 247 11.21 -17.66 4.39
N ASP A 248 9.92 -17.94 4.62
CA ASP A 248 9.32 -17.92 5.96
C ASP A 248 9.97 -18.93 6.92
N GLN A 249 9.99 -20.22 6.53
CA GLN A 249 10.58 -21.29 7.34
C GLN A 249 12.10 -21.13 7.49
N VAL A 250 12.76 -20.54 6.48
CA VAL A 250 14.20 -20.26 6.53
C VAL A 250 14.47 -19.19 7.59
N LEU A 251 13.70 -18.11 7.57
CA LEU A 251 13.78 -17.03 8.55
C LEU A 251 13.46 -17.53 9.96
N GLU A 252 12.38 -18.28 10.14
CA GLU A 252 12.02 -18.84 11.44
C GLU A 252 13.13 -19.72 12.02
N LYS A 253 13.76 -20.54 11.17
CA LYS A 253 14.88 -21.38 11.58
C LYS A 253 16.10 -20.54 12.04
N MET A 254 16.39 -19.42 11.38
CA MET A 254 17.48 -18.52 11.79
C MET A 254 17.28 -17.94 13.21
N PHE A 255 16.02 -17.75 13.62
CA PHE A 255 15.66 -17.21 14.93
C PHE A 255 15.25 -18.28 15.96
N GLY A 256 15.29 -19.56 15.59
CA GLY A 256 14.94 -20.65 16.50
C GLY A 256 13.44 -20.82 16.73
N GLY A 257 12.62 -20.48 15.73
CA GLY A 257 11.18 -20.71 15.68
C GLY A 257 10.34 -19.43 15.55
N SER A 258 9.10 -19.60 15.10
CA SER A 258 8.14 -18.51 14.81
C SER A 258 8.02 -17.47 15.93
N ILE A 259 7.84 -17.92 17.19
CA ILE A 259 7.66 -17.02 18.35
C ILE A 259 8.87 -16.13 18.66
N ASN A 260 10.06 -16.57 18.24
CA ASN A 260 11.32 -15.85 18.44
C ASN A 260 11.73 -15.02 17.21
N THR A 261 10.92 -15.04 16.15
CA THR A 261 11.21 -14.38 14.89
C THR A 261 10.52 -13.02 14.88
N PRO A 262 11.28 -11.89 14.88
CA PRO A 262 10.67 -10.57 14.80
C PRO A 262 9.83 -10.44 13.53
N LEU A 263 8.64 -9.89 13.62
CA LEU A 263 7.87 -9.49 12.43
C LEU A 263 8.45 -8.22 11.81
N LYS A 264 8.97 -7.33 12.67
CA LYS A 264 9.48 -6.01 12.30
C LYS A 264 10.54 -5.55 13.29
N VAL A 265 11.41 -4.67 12.81
CA VAL A 265 12.39 -3.94 13.62
C VAL A 265 12.24 -2.45 13.35
N VAL A 266 12.24 -1.64 14.41
CA VAL A 266 12.19 -0.19 14.28
C VAL A 266 13.34 0.47 15.02
N VAL A 267 13.99 1.40 14.34
CA VAL A 267 15.11 2.17 14.89
C VAL A 267 14.75 3.65 14.86
N ILE A 268 14.98 4.35 15.95
CA ILE A 268 14.85 5.81 16.02
C ILE A 268 16.25 6.40 16.08
N LEU A 269 16.54 7.39 15.25
CA LEU A 269 17.85 8.03 15.17
C LEU A 269 17.71 9.54 15.19
N ASP A 270 18.66 10.22 15.80
CA ASP A 270 18.80 11.68 15.69
C ASP A 270 19.01 12.06 14.22
N ALA A 271 18.18 12.97 13.70
CA ALA A 271 18.22 13.30 12.27
C ALA A 271 19.47 14.09 11.86
N MET A 272 20.16 14.71 12.81
CA MET A 272 21.35 15.55 12.56
C MET A 272 22.65 14.76 12.74
N THR A 273 22.69 13.84 13.70
CA THR A 273 23.92 13.11 14.07
C THR A 273 23.90 11.63 13.67
N GLY A 274 22.72 11.06 13.42
CA GLY A 274 22.55 9.63 13.16
C GLY A 274 22.80 8.76 14.40
N GLU A 275 22.85 9.37 15.59
CA GLU A 275 22.91 8.63 16.85
C GLU A 275 21.62 7.81 17.03
N VAL A 276 21.75 6.52 17.35
CA VAL A 276 20.61 5.65 17.65
C VAL A 276 20.04 6.04 19.02
N LEU A 277 18.76 6.42 19.03
CA LEU A 277 18.06 6.92 20.21
C LEU A 277 17.20 5.81 20.82
N GLY A 278 17.69 5.24 21.93
CA GLY A 278 17.09 4.07 22.58
C GLY A 278 17.49 2.75 21.93
N GLU A 279 17.02 1.63 22.49
CA GLU A 279 17.26 0.32 21.88
C GLU A 279 16.31 0.10 20.68
N PRO A 280 16.78 -0.49 19.57
CA PRO A 280 15.91 -0.87 18.48
C PRO A 280 14.75 -1.76 18.93
N ALA A 281 13.55 -1.38 18.50
CA ALA A 281 12.29 -2.04 18.79
C ALA A 281 12.13 -3.30 17.96
N MET A 282 11.59 -4.37 18.56
CA MET A 282 11.19 -5.57 17.84
C MET A 282 9.75 -5.96 18.19
N ASP A 283 8.99 -6.30 17.14
CA ASP A 283 7.60 -6.77 17.23
C ASP A 283 7.59 -8.28 16.98
N PHE A 284 6.88 -9.06 17.80
CA PHE A 284 6.89 -10.53 17.72
C PHE A 284 5.48 -11.10 17.57
N PRO A 285 5.30 -12.30 16.97
CA PRO A 285 4.00 -12.95 16.93
C PRO A 285 3.37 -13.10 18.32
N GLY A 286 2.14 -12.60 18.49
CA GLY A 286 1.40 -12.69 19.74
C GLY A 286 1.75 -11.65 20.81
N ASN A 287 2.71 -10.75 20.55
CA ASN A 287 3.10 -9.69 21.48
C ASN A 287 3.18 -8.34 20.75
N ASN A 288 2.16 -7.49 20.90
CA ASN A 288 2.19 -6.11 20.39
C ASN A 288 3.05 -5.24 21.32
N THR A 289 4.36 -5.24 21.12
CA THR A 289 5.32 -4.44 21.92
C THR A 289 5.21 -2.93 21.68
N TRP A 290 4.35 -2.50 20.75
CA TRP A 290 4.13 -1.08 20.42
C TRP A 290 3.50 -0.23 21.53
N GLN A 291 2.90 -0.83 22.56
CA GLN A 291 2.43 -0.09 23.74
C GLN A 291 3.57 0.58 24.51
N TRP A 292 4.82 0.14 24.32
CA TRP A 292 5.99 0.59 25.09
C TRP A 292 6.72 1.79 24.44
N PHE A 293 6.60 1.99 23.13
CA PHE A 293 7.39 3.00 22.40
C PHE A 293 6.83 4.41 22.53
N TRP A 294 5.55 4.56 22.88
CA TRP A 294 4.84 5.83 22.69
C TRP A 294 4.14 6.37 23.94
N GLY A 295 4.43 5.79 25.11
CA GLY A 295 3.84 6.22 26.37
C GLY A 295 2.34 5.97 26.39
N ALA A 296 1.92 4.85 26.96
CA ALA A 296 0.61 4.83 27.58
C ALA A 296 0.54 6.03 28.56
N LYS A 297 -0.32 7.00 28.25
CA LYS A 297 -0.93 7.81 29.31
C LYS A 297 -1.99 6.95 29.99
#